data_AF-A0A8B7W1A0-F1
#
_entry.id   AF-A0A8B7W1A0-F1
#
_cell.length_a   1.000
_cell.length_b   1.000
_cell.length_c   1.000
_cell.angle_alpha   90.00
_cell.angle_beta   90.00
_cell.angle_gamma   90.00
#
_symmetry.space_group_name_H-M   'P 1'
#
loop_
_entity.id
_entity.type
_entity.pdbx_description
1 polymer ?
#
loop_
_entity_poly.entity_id
_entity_poly.type
_entity_poly.pdbx_seq_one_letter_code
_entity_poly.pdbx_strand_id
1 'polypeptide(L)'
;MGSHLPQGPSIWRQAASVVLAAGWTRAGTAAAPSSPPPPAKDFRLLMLKRAASQGFMPGAYVFPGGVVDAADRSDDWLRLFAPRQGPPHFGLKPAPRPRAAFPDVAPAPDAGALPDDVARRICAVREAFEEAGVLLLRPRSAPEPAGPTRQLTCAFQPPSGLAAWRARVRSDPREFLQLCAHLDCTPNIWALHDWSGWVTPFARSSPGRRFDTTFYLCCLCQPPPVDPDNAEVVDSQWLSPSEATESFISKKIWLPPPQFYEEMSCT
;
A
#
# COMPACT_ATOMS: atom_id res chain seq x y z
N MET A 1 -16.81 -22.85 -40.65
CA MET A 1 -15.79 -21.85 -40.24
C MET A 1 -15.91 -21.68 -38.75
N GLY A 2 -14.97 -22.28 -38.01
CA GLY A 2 -15.03 -22.37 -36.55
C GLY A 2 -14.83 -21.02 -35.90
N SER A 3 -15.77 -20.64 -35.04
CA SER A 3 -15.62 -19.52 -34.11
C SER A 3 -14.56 -19.89 -33.08
N HIS A 4 -13.41 -19.21 -33.12
CA HIS A 4 -12.43 -19.25 -32.05
C HIS A 4 -13.03 -18.62 -30.79
N LEU A 5 -13.40 -19.46 -29.82
CA LEU A 5 -13.68 -19.02 -28.45
C LEU A 5 -12.37 -18.50 -27.82
N PRO A 6 -12.38 -17.35 -27.12
CA PRO A 6 -11.19 -16.84 -26.42
C PRO A 6 -10.74 -17.78 -25.31
N GLN A 7 -9.43 -17.88 -25.14
CA GLN A 7 -8.74 -18.75 -24.19
C GLN A 7 -8.89 -18.26 -22.73
N GLY A 8 -9.25 -19.20 -21.85
CA GLY A 8 -9.01 -19.19 -20.39
C GLY A 8 -9.92 -18.29 -19.52
N PRO A 9 -10.24 -18.70 -18.28
CA PRO A 9 -10.84 -17.78 -17.31
C PRO A 9 -9.85 -16.65 -17.03
N SER A 10 -10.31 -15.41 -17.15
CA SER A 10 -9.49 -14.23 -16.86
C SER A 10 -9.21 -14.17 -15.35
N ILE A 11 -8.04 -14.67 -14.93
CA ILE A 11 -7.60 -14.67 -13.54
C ILE A 11 -7.31 -13.23 -13.11
N TRP A 12 -7.84 -12.81 -11.95
CA TRP A 12 -7.51 -11.52 -11.37
C TRP A 12 -6.06 -11.52 -10.88
N ARG A 13 -5.31 -10.47 -11.21
CA ARG A 13 -3.97 -10.28 -10.64
C ARG A 13 -4.10 -9.81 -9.20
N GLN A 14 -3.40 -10.49 -8.29
CA GLN A 14 -3.33 -10.08 -6.89
C GLN A 14 -2.55 -8.78 -6.77
N ALA A 15 -3.11 -7.81 -6.06
CA ALA A 15 -2.53 -6.49 -5.85
C ALA A 15 -2.68 -6.05 -4.40
N ALA A 16 -1.83 -5.11 -3.98
CA ALA A 16 -1.90 -4.53 -2.66
C ALA A 16 -1.65 -3.02 -2.71
N SER A 17 -2.40 -2.28 -1.91
CA SER A 17 -2.27 -0.82 -1.79
C SER A 17 -2.25 -0.41 -0.33
N VAL A 18 -1.54 0.66 -0.01
CA VAL A 18 -1.48 1.21 1.35
C VAL A 18 -2.02 2.65 1.40
N VAL A 19 -3.05 2.85 2.21
CA VAL A 19 -3.57 4.15 2.60
C VAL A 19 -2.69 4.66 3.75
N LEU A 20 -1.80 5.61 3.43
CA LEU A 20 -0.97 6.27 4.43
C LEU A 20 -1.73 7.44 5.04
N ALA A 21 -2.09 7.33 6.32
CA ALA A 21 -2.77 8.39 7.07
C ALA A 21 -1.81 9.02 8.07
N ALA A 22 -1.64 10.34 8.07
CA ALA A 22 -0.78 11.03 9.04
C ALA A 22 -1.56 12.10 9.78
N GLY A 23 -1.29 12.22 11.09
CA GLY A 23 -1.82 13.30 11.91
C GLY A 23 -1.35 14.67 11.40
N TRP A 24 -2.24 15.65 11.40
CA TRP A 24 -1.94 17.01 10.93
C TRP A 24 -2.10 18.01 12.07
N THR A 25 -1.06 18.22 12.86
CA THR A 25 -1.02 19.36 13.78
C THR A 25 -0.76 20.62 12.97
N ARG A 26 -1.81 21.44 12.77
CA ARG A 26 -1.64 22.82 12.30
C ARG A 26 -0.68 23.50 13.30
N ALA A 27 0.46 24.02 12.82
CA ALA A 27 1.43 24.71 13.66
C ALA A 27 0.70 25.71 14.58
N GLY A 28 0.91 25.56 15.89
CA GLY A 28 0.01 26.07 16.91
C GLY A 28 -0.17 27.59 16.89
N THR A 29 -1.42 28.03 16.91
CA THR A 29 -1.81 29.26 17.60
C THR A 29 -2.42 28.83 18.93
N ALA A 30 -1.74 29.16 20.04
CA ALA A 30 -2.31 29.02 21.37
C ALA A 30 -3.62 29.83 21.44
N ALA A 31 -4.75 29.15 21.56
CA ALA A 31 -6.05 29.79 21.74
C ALA A 31 -6.71 29.27 23.03
N ALA A 32 -7.30 30.22 23.76
CA ALA A 32 -7.86 30.10 25.10
C ALA A 32 -9.01 29.08 25.23
N PRO A 33 -9.34 28.61 26.46
CA PRO A 33 -10.31 27.55 26.67
C PRO A 33 -11.75 28.09 26.62
N SER A 34 -12.32 28.24 25.42
CA SER A 34 -13.77 28.47 25.27
C SER A 34 -14.35 28.14 23.88
N SER A 35 -13.70 27.30 23.08
CA SER A 35 -14.25 26.89 21.78
C SER A 35 -14.68 25.42 21.80
N PRO A 36 -15.79 25.06 21.12
CA PRO A 36 -16.22 23.67 20.97
C PRO A 36 -15.09 22.83 20.35
N PRO A 37 -15.04 21.50 20.62
CA PRO A 37 -13.99 20.66 20.07
C PRO A 37 -13.95 20.79 18.54
N PRO A 38 -12.75 20.86 17.92
CA PRO A 38 -12.64 20.94 16.47
C PRO A 38 -13.30 19.71 15.82
N PRO A 39 -13.85 19.85 14.60
CA PRO A 39 -14.52 18.75 13.92
C PRO A 39 -13.56 17.57 13.75
N ALA A 40 -14.11 16.36 13.94
CA ALA A 40 -13.39 15.10 13.89
C ALA A 40 -12.75 14.86 12.51
N LYS A 41 -11.48 15.24 12.31
CA LYS A 41 -10.48 14.61 11.41
C LYS A 41 -9.17 15.41 11.33
N ASP A 42 -8.31 15.23 12.33
CA ASP A 42 -6.94 15.77 12.33
C ASP A 42 -5.96 14.86 11.55
N PHE A 43 -6.38 14.28 10.43
CA PHE A 43 -5.49 13.46 9.59
C PHE A 43 -5.66 13.74 8.10
N ARG A 44 -4.58 13.48 7.36
CA ARG A 44 -4.54 13.56 5.90
C ARG A 44 -4.05 12.24 5.33
N LEU A 45 -4.47 11.94 4.12
CA LEU A 45 -4.10 10.76 3.34
C LEU A 45 -3.12 11.15 2.24
N LEU A 46 -2.10 10.32 2.03
CA LEU A 46 -1.19 10.49 0.89
C LEU A 46 -1.87 10.05 -0.40
N MET A 47 -2.01 10.98 -1.34
CA MET A 47 -2.52 10.76 -2.68
C MET A 47 -1.43 10.99 -3.71
N LEU A 48 -1.22 10.02 -4.60
CA LEU A 48 -0.25 10.04 -5.68
C LEU A 48 -0.94 10.30 -7.01
N LYS A 49 -0.40 11.20 -7.82
CA LYS A 49 -0.91 11.48 -9.17
C LYS A 49 -0.13 10.69 -10.21
N ARG A 50 -0.81 9.79 -10.91
CA ARG A 50 -0.25 9.02 -12.01
C ARG A 50 0.11 9.91 -13.20
N ALA A 51 1.20 9.59 -13.90
CA ALA A 51 1.57 10.27 -15.14
C ALA A 51 0.47 10.11 -16.21
N ALA A 52 0.28 11.14 -17.03
CA ALA A 52 -0.69 11.08 -18.13
C ALA A 52 -0.32 10.06 -19.23
N SER A 53 0.95 9.67 -19.29
CA SER A 53 1.47 8.62 -20.19
C SER A 53 1.15 7.20 -19.73
N GLN A 54 0.61 7.02 -18.51
CA GLN A 54 0.32 5.70 -17.98
C GLN A 54 -0.80 4.99 -18.75
N GLY A 55 -0.53 3.76 -19.17
CA GLY A 55 -1.47 2.98 -19.98
C GLY A 55 -2.76 2.63 -19.25
N PHE A 56 -2.76 2.65 -17.91
CA PHE A 56 -3.91 2.38 -17.04
C PHE A 56 -4.12 3.55 -16.08
N MET A 57 -5.35 4.07 -16.05
CA MET A 57 -5.77 5.19 -15.21
C MET A 57 -4.84 6.42 -15.29
N PRO A 58 -4.57 6.97 -16.50
CA PRO A 58 -3.69 8.13 -16.66
C PRO A 58 -4.23 9.35 -15.92
N GLY A 59 -3.35 10.08 -15.22
CA GLY A 59 -3.71 11.30 -14.48
C GLY A 59 -4.57 11.07 -13.23
N ALA A 60 -4.84 9.82 -12.86
CA ALA A 60 -5.60 9.47 -11.66
C ALA A 60 -4.82 9.84 -10.39
N TYR A 61 -5.57 10.15 -9.34
CA TYR A 61 -5.07 10.17 -7.98
C TYR A 61 -5.35 8.81 -7.33
N VAL A 62 -4.30 8.20 -6.77
CA VAL A 62 -4.32 6.85 -6.21
C VAL A 62 -3.51 6.77 -4.92
N PHE A 63 -3.77 5.74 -4.13
CA PHE A 63 -2.87 5.34 -3.04
C PHE A 63 -1.68 4.56 -3.61
N PRO A 64 -0.51 4.59 -2.94
CA PRO A 64 0.60 3.76 -3.34
C PRO A 64 0.21 2.28 -3.41
N GLY A 65 0.57 1.60 -4.49
CA GLY A 65 0.26 0.17 -4.63
C GLY A 65 0.35 -0.38 -6.04
N GLY A 66 0.42 -1.70 -6.12
CA GLY A 66 0.71 -2.41 -7.36
C GLY A 66 0.42 -3.90 -7.28
N VAL A 67 0.91 -4.63 -8.28
CA VAL A 67 0.73 -6.09 -8.39
C VAL A 67 1.73 -6.79 -7.48
N VAL A 68 1.28 -7.85 -6.80
CA VAL A 68 2.16 -8.69 -5.97
C VAL A 68 3.11 -9.47 -6.86
N ASP A 69 4.41 -9.22 -6.70
CA ASP A 69 5.48 -9.87 -7.45
C ASP A 69 5.86 -11.23 -6.84
N ALA A 70 6.63 -12.04 -7.57
CA ALA A 70 7.22 -13.27 -7.03
C ALA A 70 8.22 -12.97 -5.89
N ALA A 71 8.95 -11.85 -5.96
CA ALA A 71 9.88 -11.41 -4.93
C ALA A 71 9.17 -11.15 -3.58
N ASP A 72 7.92 -10.69 -3.61
CA ASP A 72 7.13 -10.45 -2.39
C ASP A 72 6.74 -11.76 -1.68
N ARG A 73 6.77 -12.89 -2.39
CA ARG A 73 6.41 -14.23 -1.88
C ARG A 73 7.62 -15.05 -1.42
N SER A 74 8.84 -14.57 -1.67
CA SER A 74 10.05 -15.37 -1.45
C SER A 74 10.30 -15.69 0.03
N ASP A 75 10.66 -16.92 0.32
CA ASP A 75 11.15 -17.33 1.65
C ASP A 75 12.48 -16.68 2.04
N ASP A 76 13.23 -16.08 1.11
CA ASP A 76 14.41 -15.28 1.42
C ASP A 76 14.13 -14.18 2.45
N TRP A 77 12.88 -13.70 2.55
CA TRP A 77 12.48 -12.72 3.57
C TRP A 77 12.62 -13.27 4.99
N LEU A 78 12.53 -14.59 5.19
CA LEU A 78 12.67 -15.24 6.50
C LEU A 78 14.00 -14.90 7.17
N ARG A 79 15.06 -14.60 6.42
CA ARG A 79 16.37 -14.20 6.97
C ARG A 79 16.37 -12.81 7.61
N LEU A 80 15.39 -11.96 7.26
CA LEU A 80 15.25 -10.60 7.78
C LEU A 80 14.27 -10.51 8.95
N PHE A 81 13.32 -11.44 9.04
CA PHE A 81 12.41 -11.55 10.16
C PHE A 81 13.09 -12.17 11.39
N ALA A 82 12.77 -11.67 12.59
CA ALA A 82 13.23 -12.31 13.81
C ALA A 82 12.62 -13.74 13.93
N PRO A 83 13.30 -14.70 14.57
CA PRO A 83 12.80 -16.09 14.66
C PRO A 83 11.38 -16.23 15.23
N ARG A 84 10.96 -15.32 16.11
CA ARG A 84 9.60 -15.29 16.71
C ARG A 84 8.55 -14.58 15.85
N GLN A 85 9.00 -13.87 14.81
CA GLN A 85 8.21 -13.17 13.80
C GLN A 85 8.13 -13.99 12.51
N GLY A 86 8.42 -15.29 12.58
CA GLY A 86 8.38 -16.20 11.43
C GLY A 86 7.05 -16.94 11.26
N PRO A 87 7.05 -18.01 10.44
CA PRO A 87 5.88 -18.83 10.17
C PRO A 87 5.19 -19.38 11.43
N PRO A 88 3.89 -19.70 11.36
CA PRO A 88 3.04 -19.63 10.17
C PRO A 88 2.37 -18.27 9.95
N HIS A 89 2.33 -17.38 10.95
CA HIS A 89 1.52 -16.16 10.90
C HIS A 89 2.31 -14.87 11.10
N PHE A 90 3.62 -14.93 11.37
CA PHE A 90 4.46 -13.73 11.51
C PHE A 90 3.95 -12.79 12.61
N GLY A 91 3.23 -13.30 13.61
CA GLY A 91 2.57 -12.48 14.65
C GLY A 91 1.37 -11.66 14.16
N LEU A 92 0.96 -11.81 12.89
CA LEU A 92 -0.26 -11.22 12.35
C LEU A 92 -1.48 -12.00 12.86
N LYS A 93 -2.55 -11.28 13.18
CA LYS A 93 -3.84 -11.92 13.44
C LYS A 93 -4.38 -12.47 12.12
N PRO A 94 -5.11 -13.60 12.12
CA PRO A 94 -5.79 -14.06 10.92
C PRO A 94 -6.67 -12.94 10.37
N ALA A 95 -6.52 -12.64 9.07
CA ALA A 95 -7.35 -11.64 8.41
C ALA A 95 -8.84 -11.97 8.64
N PRO A 96 -9.69 -10.97 8.91
CA PRO A 96 -11.10 -11.20 9.22
C PRO A 96 -11.83 -11.80 8.01
N ARG A 97 -12.08 -13.12 8.09
CA ARG A 97 -12.69 -14.02 7.07
C ARG A 97 -12.03 -13.92 5.68
N PRO A 98 -11.70 -15.07 5.05
CA PRO A 98 -11.45 -15.06 3.61
C PRO A 98 -12.67 -14.41 2.95
N ARG A 99 -12.43 -13.36 2.16
CA ARG A 99 -13.43 -12.90 1.19
C ARG A 99 -13.94 -14.15 0.50
N ALA A 100 -15.26 -14.23 0.28
CA ALA A 100 -15.80 -15.26 -0.57
C ALA A 100 -15.10 -15.12 -1.91
N ALA A 101 -14.01 -15.88 -2.09
CA ALA A 101 -13.46 -16.10 -3.40
C ALA A 101 -14.69 -16.58 -4.18
N PHE A 102 -14.97 -15.94 -5.31
CA PHE A 102 -15.59 -16.70 -6.38
C PHE A 102 -14.87 -18.05 -6.41
N PRO A 103 -15.56 -19.19 -6.57
CA PRO A 103 -14.95 -20.52 -6.47
C PRO A 103 -13.92 -20.72 -7.59
N ASP A 104 -12.79 -20.06 -7.44
CA ASP A 104 -11.52 -20.31 -8.04
C ASP A 104 -10.82 -21.22 -7.04
N VAL A 105 -10.40 -22.37 -7.54
CA VAL A 105 -9.46 -23.23 -6.85
C VAL A 105 -8.21 -22.38 -6.66
N ALA A 106 -8.05 -21.77 -5.49
CA ALA A 106 -6.79 -21.17 -5.13
C ALA A 106 -5.74 -22.27 -5.32
N PRO A 107 -4.71 -22.06 -6.16
CA PRO A 107 -3.65 -23.04 -6.30
C PRO A 107 -3.11 -23.35 -4.91
N ALA A 108 -2.79 -24.62 -4.65
CA ALA A 108 -2.22 -25.01 -3.37
C ALA A 108 -1.03 -24.08 -3.07
N PRO A 109 -0.86 -23.59 -1.83
CA PRO A 109 0.25 -22.73 -1.49
C PRO A 109 1.55 -23.43 -1.89
N ASP A 110 2.39 -22.74 -2.66
CA ASP A 110 3.68 -23.26 -3.07
C ASP A 110 4.48 -23.61 -1.81
N ALA A 111 4.92 -24.86 -1.70
CA ALA A 111 5.75 -25.30 -0.58
C ALA A 111 7.07 -24.50 -0.61
N GLY A 112 7.20 -23.53 0.29
CA GLY A 112 8.35 -22.60 0.32
C GLY A 112 8.00 -21.14 0.01
N ALA A 113 6.75 -20.78 -0.22
CA ALA A 113 6.33 -19.38 -0.31
C ALA A 113 5.86 -18.83 1.04
N LEU A 114 6.02 -17.51 1.24
CA LEU A 114 5.38 -16.81 2.35
C LEU A 114 3.85 -16.90 2.24
N PRO A 115 3.12 -16.82 3.38
CA PRO A 115 1.67 -16.68 3.34
C PRO A 115 1.24 -15.46 2.52
N ASP A 116 0.15 -15.59 1.76
CA ASP A 116 -0.34 -14.54 0.86
C ASP A 116 -0.58 -13.17 1.54
N ASP A 117 -1.05 -13.16 2.79
CA ASP A 117 -1.22 -11.91 3.54
C ASP A 117 0.12 -11.22 3.83
N VAL A 118 1.17 -11.99 4.15
CA VAL A 118 2.51 -11.45 4.35
C VAL A 118 3.05 -10.89 3.04
N ALA A 119 2.91 -11.64 1.94
CA ALA A 119 3.35 -11.20 0.62
C ALA A 119 2.63 -9.92 0.15
N ARG A 120 1.32 -9.80 0.37
CA ARG A 120 0.56 -8.58 0.06
C ARG A 120 1.01 -7.38 0.89
N ARG A 121 1.32 -7.58 2.16
CA ARG A 121 1.87 -6.50 3.03
C ARG A 121 3.26 -6.06 2.58
N ILE A 122 4.13 -7.02 2.19
CA ILE A 122 5.44 -6.71 1.62
C ILE A 122 5.29 -5.92 0.31
N CYS A 123 4.40 -6.38 -0.58
CA CYS A 123 4.07 -5.67 -1.82
C CYS A 123 3.65 -4.23 -1.54
N ALA A 124 2.68 -4.00 -0.65
CA ALA A 124 2.22 -2.63 -0.33
C ALA A 124 3.34 -1.73 0.23
N VAL A 125 4.24 -2.29 1.05
CA VAL A 125 5.41 -1.57 1.58
C VAL A 125 6.45 -1.27 0.49
N ARG A 126 6.70 -2.22 -0.41
CA ARG A 126 7.60 -2.07 -1.56
C ARG A 126 7.09 -0.98 -2.52
N GLU A 127 5.82 -1.03 -2.89
CA GLU A 127 5.17 -0.06 -3.79
C GLU A 127 5.19 1.37 -3.19
N ALA A 128 4.95 1.51 -1.88
CA ALA A 128 5.09 2.80 -1.20
C ALA A 128 6.52 3.39 -1.31
N PHE A 129 7.54 2.54 -1.35
CA PHE A 129 8.91 2.98 -1.61
C PHE A 129 9.16 3.30 -3.08
N GLU A 130 8.68 2.46 -4.00
CA GLU A 130 8.87 2.62 -5.45
C GLU A 130 8.22 3.89 -5.98
N GLU A 131 6.99 4.18 -5.56
CA GLU A 131 6.18 5.28 -6.10
C GLU A 131 6.36 6.59 -5.34
N ALA A 132 6.49 6.52 -4.01
CA ALA A 132 6.47 7.70 -3.12
C ALA A 132 7.77 7.89 -2.31
N GLY A 133 8.67 6.90 -2.32
CA GLY A 133 9.88 6.95 -1.52
C GLY A 133 9.70 6.74 -0.04
N VAL A 134 8.51 6.34 0.41
CA VAL A 134 8.19 6.16 1.82
C VAL A 134 8.63 4.78 2.26
N LEU A 135 9.55 4.72 3.24
CA LEU A 135 10.06 3.47 3.79
C LEU A 135 9.32 3.08 5.08
N LEU A 136 8.39 2.13 4.96
CA LEU A 136 7.71 1.51 6.11
C LEU A 136 8.50 0.29 6.61
N LEU A 137 9.64 0.55 7.23
CA LEU A 137 10.53 -0.48 7.75
C LEU A 137 10.50 -0.57 9.28
N ARG A 138 11.09 -1.63 9.82
CA ARG A 138 11.34 -1.84 11.24
C ARG A 138 12.79 -2.30 11.42
N PRO A 139 13.59 -1.71 12.34
CA PRO A 139 14.92 -2.23 12.64
C PRO A 139 14.83 -3.68 13.12
N ARG A 140 15.76 -4.56 12.69
CA ARG A 140 15.73 -5.97 13.11
C ARG A 140 15.95 -6.14 14.62
N SER A 141 16.66 -5.21 15.24
CA SER A 141 16.91 -5.14 16.68
C SER A 141 15.77 -4.50 17.48
N ALA A 142 14.72 -3.98 16.83
CA ALA A 142 13.64 -3.32 17.53
C ALA A 142 12.90 -4.32 18.45
N PRO A 143 12.57 -3.92 19.70
CA PRO A 143 11.84 -4.78 20.63
C PRO A 143 10.52 -5.21 20.01
N GLU A 144 10.02 -6.40 20.38
CA GLU A 144 8.72 -6.88 19.89
C GLU A 144 7.62 -5.85 20.17
N PRO A 145 6.66 -5.66 19.24
CA PRO A 145 5.47 -4.88 19.54
C PRO A 145 4.79 -5.47 20.78
N ALA A 146 4.49 -4.65 21.78
CA ALA A 146 3.86 -5.08 23.03
C ALA A 146 2.35 -5.40 22.85
N GLY A 147 2.01 -6.27 21.89
CA GLY A 147 0.64 -6.57 21.47
C GLY A 147 0.14 -5.65 20.34
N PRO A 148 -1.18 -5.69 20.01
CA PRO A 148 -1.78 -4.83 18.99
C PRO A 148 -1.65 -3.38 19.43
N THR A 149 -0.58 -2.75 18.99
CA THR A 149 -0.20 -1.41 19.40
C THR A 149 -0.98 -0.46 18.50
N ARG A 150 -1.87 0.34 19.09
CA ARG A 150 -2.45 1.56 18.45
C ARG A 150 -1.38 2.64 18.24
N GLN A 151 -0.10 2.25 18.20
CA GLN A 151 1.01 3.16 18.15
C GLN A 151 1.24 3.54 16.70
N LEU A 152 1.20 4.85 16.45
CA LEU A 152 1.53 5.39 15.14
C LEU A 152 2.97 4.97 14.78
N THR A 153 3.16 4.50 13.55
CA THR A 153 4.51 4.21 13.05
C THR A 153 5.15 5.49 12.54
N CYS A 154 6.48 5.57 12.53
CA CYS A 154 7.19 6.60 11.79
C CYS A 154 7.85 5.96 10.58
N ALA A 155 7.78 6.61 9.43
CA ALA A 155 8.53 6.15 8.26
C ALA A 155 10.03 6.33 8.53
N PHE A 156 10.82 5.44 7.96
CA PHE A 156 12.27 5.54 8.02
C PHE A 156 12.75 6.80 7.30
N GLN A 157 13.83 7.40 7.84
CA GLN A 157 14.50 8.48 7.14
C GLN A 157 15.08 7.94 5.82
N PRO A 158 14.93 8.68 4.70
CA PRO A 158 15.48 8.26 3.43
C PRO A 158 16.99 7.97 3.53
N PRO A 159 17.48 6.81 3.09
CA PRO A 159 18.91 6.54 3.07
C PRO A 159 19.64 7.42 2.05
N SER A 160 20.96 7.58 2.23
CA SER A 160 21.82 8.12 1.18
C SER A 160 21.70 7.28 -0.08
N GLY A 161 21.59 7.92 -1.25
CA GLY A 161 21.43 7.20 -2.52
C GLY A 161 20.04 6.61 -2.73
N LEU A 162 19.00 7.12 -2.05
CA LEU A 162 17.59 6.75 -2.22
C LEU A 162 17.18 6.53 -3.68
N ALA A 163 17.51 7.46 -4.57
CA ALA A 163 17.17 7.39 -5.99
C ALA A 163 17.82 6.18 -6.69
N ALA A 164 19.06 5.83 -6.34
CA ALA A 164 19.76 4.69 -6.90
C ALA A 164 19.14 3.37 -6.42
N TRP A 165 18.83 3.27 -5.12
CA TRP A 165 18.09 2.12 -4.59
C TRP A 165 16.71 1.98 -5.24
N ARG A 166 15.97 3.08 -5.38
CA ARG A 166 14.65 3.06 -6.02
C ARG A 166 14.72 2.63 -7.48
N ALA A 167 15.70 3.11 -8.23
CA ALA A 167 15.92 2.68 -9.61
C ALA A 167 16.22 1.17 -9.71
N ARG A 168 17.01 0.62 -8.78
CA ARG A 168 17.29 -0.82 -8.70
C ARG A 168 16.03 -1.62 -8.41
N VAL A 169 15.24 -1.20 -7.42
CA VAL A 169 13.99 -1.88 -7.05
C VAL A 169 12.97 -1.87 -8.18
N ARG A 170 12.79 -0.74 -8.88
CA ARG A 170 11.93 -0.67 -10.07
C ARG A 170 12.38 -1.61 -11.20
N SER A 171 13.69 -1.85 -11.31
CA SER A 171 14.23 -2.75 -12.32
C SER A 171 14.12 -4.23 -11.90
N ASP A 172 14.27 -4.53 -10.62
CA ASP A 172 14.12 -5.87 -10.06
C ASP A 172 13.55 -5.77 -8.62
N PRO A 173 12.28 -6.17 -8.40
CA PRO A 173 11.65 -6.14 -7.08
C PRO A 173 12.44 -6.86 -5.97
N ARG A 174 13.31 -7.82 -6.31
CA ARG A 174 14.20 -8.51 -5.34
C ARG A 174 15.21 -7.57 -4.68
N GLU A 175 15.54 -6.45 -5.33
CA GLU A 175 16.41 -5.44 -4.76
C GLU A 175 15.80 -4.75 -3.54
N PHE A 176 14.47 -4.82 -3.35
CA PHE A 176 13.84 -4.29 -2.15
C PHE A 176 14.23 -5.08 -0.90
N LEU A 177 14.39 -6.39 -1.04
CA LEU A 177 14.94 -7.25 0.01
C LEU A 177 16.38 -6.84 0.31
N GLN A 178 17.21 -6.62 -0.73
CA GLN A 178 18.60 -6.20 -0.56
C GLN A 178 18.71 -4.83 0.14
N LEU A 179 17.80 -3.90 -0.17
CA LEU A 179 17.68 -2.64 0.56
C LEU A 179 17.36 -2.86 2.04
N CYS A 180 16.38 -3.70 2.36
CA CYS A 180 16.04 -4.02 3.75
C CYS A 180 17.22 -4.66 4.48
N ALA A 181 17.93 -5.58 3.84
CA ALA A 181 19.13 -6.21 4.38
C ALA A 181 20.26 -5.19 4.62
N HIS A 182 20.51 -4.29 3.66
CA HIS A 182 21.51 -3.23 3.76
C HIS A 182 21.24 -2.27 4.92
N LEU A 183 19.97 -1.96 5.19
CA LEU A 183 19.55 -1.10 6.29
C LEU A 183 19.39 -1.84 7.63
N ASP A 184 19.70 -3.14 7.69
CA ASP A 184 19.46 -4.02 8.84
C ASP A 184 18.01 -3.96 9.37
N CYS A 185 17.07 -3.95 8.43
CA CYS A 185 15.65 -3.80 8.67
C CYS A 185 14.83 -4.92 8.04
N THR A 186 13.55 -4.96 8.42
CA THR A 186 12.50 -5.77 7.80
C THR A 186 11.32 -4.86 7.41
N PRO A 187 10.50 -5.21 6.40
CA PRO A 187 9.25 -4.51 6.12
C PRO A 187 8.35 -4.51 7.36
N ASN A 188 7.80 -3.35 7.73
CA ASN A 188 6.96 -3.23 8.92
C ASN A 188 5.52 -3.68 8.62
N ILE A 189 5.36 -4.96 8.31
CA ILE A 189 4.07 -5.57 7.93
C ILE A 189 2.99 -5.46 9.03
N TRP A 190 3.42 -5.24 10.28
CA TRP A 190 2.54 -5.06 11.46
C TRP A 190 1.95 -3.65 11.58
N ALA A 191 2.55 -2.66 10.92
CA ALA A 191 2.00 -1.30 10.88
C ALA A 191 0.84 -1.16 9.88
N LEU A 192 0.64 -2.17 9.03
CA LEU A 192 -0.47 -2.22 8.09
C LEU A 192 -1.67 -2.87 8.80
N HIS A 193 -2.82 -2.22 8.75
CA HIS A 193 -4.08 -2.76 9.25
C HIS A 193 -4.97 -3.15 8.05
N ASP A 194 -5.64 -4.30 8.12
CA ASP A 194 -6.62 -4.65 7.10
C ASP A 194 -7.69 -3.57 7.04
N TRP A 195 -7.92 -3.00 5.85
CA TRP A 195 -8.89 -1.94 5.65
C TRP A 195 -10.05 -2.40 4.79
N SER A 196 -9.75 -2.80 3.55
CA SER A 196 -10.75 -3.24 2.59
C SER A 196 -10.11 -4.11 1.51
N GLY A 197 -10.88 -4.40 0.48
CA GLY A 197 -10.30 -4.81 -0.78
C GLY A 197 -11.25 -4.56 -1.95
N TRP A 198 -10.76 -4.79 -3.15
CA TRP A 198 -11.50 -4.48 -4.35
C TRP A 198 -11.22 -5.49 -5.45
N VAL A 199 -12.28 -6.15 -5.92
CA VAL A 199 -12.23 -7.01 -7.10
C VAL A 199 -12.72 -6.20 -8.29
N THR A 200 -11.85 -5.97 -9.27
CA THR A 200 -12.18 -5.17 -10.45
C THR A 200 -13.36 -5.81 -11.21
N PRO A 201 -14.50 -5.10 -11.37
CA PRO A 201 -15.62 -5.59 -12.15
C PRO A 201 -15.21 -5.86 -13.60
N PHE A 202 -15.85 -6.82 -14.26
CA PHE A 202 -15.59 -7.07 -15.67
C PHE A 202 -16.03 -5.86 -16.51
N ALA A 203 -15.09 -5.29 -17.28
CA ALA A 203 -15.37 -4.23 -18.24
C ALA A 203 -14.96 -4.69 -19.64
N ARG A 204 -15.90 -4.66 -20.60
CA ARG A 204 -15.63 -5.02 -22.01
C ARG A 204 -14.53 -4.17 -22.65
N SER A 205 -14.34 -2.95 -22.16
CA SER A 205 -13.31 -2.01 -22.62
C SER A 205 -11.90 -2.33 -22.11
N SER A 206 -11.73 -3.24 -21.14
CA SER A 206 -10.42 -3.59 -20.58
C SER A 206 -10.40 -5.02 -20.00
N PRO A 207 -10.66 -6.05 -20.83
CA PRO A 207 -10.85 -7.42 -20.34
C PRO A 207 -9.60 -8.03 -19.68
N GLY A 208 -8.39 -7.53 -20.02
CA GLY A 208 -7.12 -8.03 -19.47
C GLY A 208 -6.62 -7.31 -18.21
N ARG A 209 -7.32 -6.29 -17.70
CA ARG A 209 -6.86 -5.48 -16.56
C ARG A 209 -7.78 -5.65 -15.37
N ARG A 210 -7.70 -6.84 -14.78
CA ARG A 210 -8.49 -7.23 -13.62
C ARG A 210 -7.57 -7.45 -12.44
N PHE A 211 -7.90 -6.80 -11.33
CA PHE A 211 -7.13 -6.86 -10.10
C PHE A 211 -8.03 -7.28 -8.94
N ASP A 212 -7.50 -8.11 -8.06
CA ASP A 212 -8.01 -8.35 -6.72
C ASP A 212 -7.04 -7.64 -5.76
N THR A 213 -7.43 -6.44 -5.34
CA THR A 213 -6.57 -5.53 -4.57
C THR A 213 -6.94 -5.58 -3.10
N THR A 214 -5.96 -5.82 -2.23
CA THR A 214 -6.13 -5.63 -0.78
C THR A 214 -5.66 -4.24 -0.39
N PHE A 215 -6.49 -3.49 0.33
CA PHE A 215 -6.12 -2.18 0.86
C PHE A 215 -5.75 -2.32 2.33
N TYR A 216 -4.61 -1.74 2.70
CA TYR A 216 -4.14 -1.63 4.07
C TYR A 216 -4.15 -0.18 4.53
N LEU A 217 -4.49 0.08 5.79
CA LEU A 217 -4.34 1.38 6.42
C LEU A 217 -3.06 1.40 7.26
N CYS A 218 -2.23 2.42 7.11
CA CYS A 218 -1.05 2.63 7.93
C CYS A 218 -1.07 4.05 8.51
N CYS A 219 -1.17 4.14 9.83
CA CYS A 219 -1.24 5.42 10.54
C CYS A 219 0.17 5.88 10.96
N LEU A 220 0.61 7.00 10.41
CA LEU A 220 1.90 7.62 10.62
C LEU A 220 1.87 8.68 11.71
N CYS A 221 2.97 8.77 12.46
CA CYS A 221 3.17 9.75 13.53
C CYS A 221 3.20 11.19 12.98
N GLN A 222 3.72 11.37 11.77
CA GLN A 222 3.80 12.63 11.04
C GLN A 222 3.92 12.33 9.53
N PRO A 223 3.59 13.28 8.63
CA PRO A 223 3.80 13.12 7.21
C PRO A 223 5.31 12.98 6.89
N PRO A 224 5.77 11.87 6.29
CA PRO A 224 7.16 11.74 5.86
C PRO A 224 7.44 12.59 4.61
N PRO A 225 8.72 12.86 4.32
CA PRO A 225 9.12 13.35 2.99
C PRO A 225 8.63 12.36 1.92
N VAL A 226 7.98 12.90 0.89
CA VAL A 226 7.51 12.13 -0.27
C VAL A 226 8.29 12.60 -1.48
N ASP A 227 8.76 11.65 -2.28
CA ASP A 227 9.57 11.87 -3.46
C ASP A 227 9.02 11.01 -4.61
N PRO A 228 8.07 11.55 -5.39
CA PRO A 228 7.51 10.86 -6.55
C PRO A 228 8.60 10.36 -7.49
N ASP A 229 8.38 9.20 -8.11
CA ASP A 229 9.36 8.60 -9.00
C ASP A 229 9.57 9.35 -10.33
N ASN A 230 8.69 10.30 -10.64
CA ASN A 230 8.63 11.12 -11.86
C ASN A 230 8.52 10.30 -13.16
N ALA A 231 8.12 9.03 -13.07
CA ALA A 231 7.91 8.15 -14.21
C ALA A 231 6.48 7.58 -14.20
N GLU A 232 6.11 6.88 -13.14
CA GLU A 232 4.75 6.41 -12.92
C GLU A 232 3.91 7.44 -12.18
N VAL A 233 4.51 8.10 -11.19
CA VAL A 233 3.90 9.11 -10.34
C VAL A 233 4.64 10.44 -10.52
N VAL A 234 3.88 11.48 -10.86
CA VAL A 234 4.44 12.80 -11.22
C VAL A 234 4.15 13.88 -10.19
N ASP A 235 3.27 13.60 -9.23
CA ASP A 235 2.91 14.54 -8.16
C ASP A 235 2.36 13.77 -6.95
N SER A 236 2.37 14.41 -5.78
CA SER A 236 1.84 13.85 -4.54
C SER A 236 1.25 14.92 -3.65
N GLN A 237 0.15 14.61 -2.96
CA GLN A 237 -0.54 15.55 -2.08
C GLN A 237 -1.05 14.85 -0.82
N TRP A 238 -0.99 15.55 0.31
CA TRP A 238 -1.65 15.14 1.55
C TRP A 238 -3.01 15.83 1.63
N LEU A 239 -4.09 15.09 1.43
CA LEU A 239 -5.46 15.61 1.43
C LEU A 239 -6.24 15.03 2.60
N SER A 240 -7.08 15.83 3.24
CA SER A 240 -8.12 15.26 4.10
C SER A 240 -9.15 14.51 3.24
N PRO A 241 -9.88 13.51 3.78
CA PRO A 241 -10.93 12.84 3.04
C PRO A 241 -11.99 13.80 2.45
N SER A 242 -12.30 14.88 3.17
CA SER A 242 -13.21 15.93 2.70
C SER A 242 -12.61 16.72 1.53
N GLU A 243 -11.33 17.13 1.62
CA GLU A 243 -10.64 17.86 0.54
C GLU A 243 -10.55 17.01 -0.74
N ALA A 244 -10.25 15.71 -0.61
CA ALA A 244 -10.20 14.77 -1.72
C ALA A 244 -11.58 14.60 -2.38
N THR A 245 -12.62 14.43 -1.58
CA THR A 245 -14.02 14.30 -2.05
C THR A 245 -14.49 15.55 -2.78
N GLU A 246 -14.26 16.74 -2.21
CA GLU A 246 -14.61 18.01 -2.83
C GLU A 246 -13.84 18.24 -4.15
N SER A 247 -12.55 17.88 -4.17
CA SER A 247 -11.72 17.99 -5.37
C SER A 247 -12.18 17.04 -6.48
N PHE A 248 -12.66 15.85 -6.13
CA PHE A 248 -13.25 14.91 -7.08
C PHE A 248 -14.58 15.41 -7.64
N ILE A 249 -15.50 15.86 -6.77
CA ILE A 249 -16.81 16.41 -7.17
C ILE A 249 -16.63 17.63 -8.08
N SER A 250 -15.66 18.49 -7.77
CA SER A 250 -15.32 19.67 -8.58
C SER A 250 -14.46 19.36 -9.82
N LYS A 251 -14.18 18.07 -10.10
CA LYS A 251 -13.40 17.59 -11.25
C LYS A 251 -11.95 18.12 -11.30
N LYS A 252 -11.41 18.58 -10.18
CA LYS A 252 -10.00 19.00 -10.05
C LYS A 252 -9.07 17.79 -10.03
N ILE A 253 -9.53 16.70 -9.42
CA ILE A 253 -8.85 15.41 -9.42
C ILE A 253 -9.77 14.33 -9.97
N TRP A 254 -9.18 13.27 -10.49
CA TRP A 254 -9.91 12.06 -10.86
C TRP A 254 -9.49 10.92 -9.94
N LEU A 255 -10.46 10.37 -9.22
CA LEU A 255 -10.31 9.18 -8.37
C LEU A 255 -10.95 8.00 -9.09
N PRO A 256 -10.22 6.91 -9.36
CA PRO A 256 -10.83 5.69 -9.86
C PRO A 256 -11.77 5.09 -8.80
N PRO A 257 -12.71 4.22 -9.20
CA PRO A 257 -13.77 3.75 -8.29
C PRO A 257 -13.27 3.20 -6.94
N PRO A 258 -12.28 2.27 -6.87
CA PRO A 258 -11.78 1.79 -5.58
C PRO A 258 -11.34 2.92 -4.66
N GLN A 259 -10.52 3.85 -5.18
CA GLN A 259 -9.93 4.95 -4.43
C GLN A 259 -11.00 5.89 -3.89
N PHE A 260 -12.02 6.19 -4.69
CA PHE A 260 -13.15 7.00 -4.26
C PHE A 260 -13.94 6.35 -3.11
N TYR A 261 -14.18 5.03 -3.17
CA TYR A 261 -14.85 4.31 -2.07
C TYR A 261 -14.03 4.30 -0.79
N GLU A 262 -12.71 4.16 -0.88
CA GLU A 262 -11.84 4.17 0.29
C GLU A 262 -11.76 5.56 0.96
N GLU A 263 -11.67 6.62 0.14
CA GLU A 263 -11.76 8.01 0.63
C GLU A 263 -13.08 8.26 1.36
N MET A 264 -14.21 7.85 0.77
CA MET A 264 -15.52 7.99 1.41
C MET A 264 -15.65 7.17 2.69
N SER A 265 -15.02 5.99 2.76
CA SER A 265 -15.04 5.17 3.98
C SER A 265 -14.23 5.79 5.13
N CYS A 266 -13.38 6.79 4.80
CA CYS A 266 -12.67 7.61 5.77
C CYS A 266 -13.44 8.89 6.16
N THR A 267 -14.56 9.23 5.48
CA THR A 267 -15.46 10.37 5.80
C THR A 267 -16.50 10.06 6.86
#